data_AF-M6VTL5-F1
#
_entry.id   AF-M6VTL5-F1
#
_cell.length_a   1.000
_cell.length_b   1.000
_cell.length_c   1.000
_cell.angle_alpha   90.00
_cell.angle_beta   90.00
_cell.angle_gamma   90.00
#
_symmetry.space_group_name_H-M   'P 1'
#
loop_
_entity.id
_entity.type
_entity.pdbx_description
1 polymer ?
#
loop_
_entity_poly.entity_id
_entity_poly.type
_entity_poly.pdbx_seq_one_letter_code
_entity_poly.pdbx_strand_id
1 'polypeptide(L)'
;MLKKEYSKRNFERFKIGIEIPKDLIKESIHENTTRGRSFHFIAIAVLAGTAFSNNFTLKIPENGLIALNVPLDKLRLGSLSTRTTHPYYLHLWNQLLSELQINGNIQNPYWKKTKGDMVKECLNIDFLKKAYVKSMSCASPNKVRWKKLSSRHCGYCLPCIIRKASINSGLGKGKDKTKYWKKDLKKLISANETTTTQQIRSFQYAIKIIKENPKKANYLIHLPGPLSELEEGEFKLLTDVYRRGLEEIALLL
;
A
#
# COMPACT_ATOMS: atom_id res chain seq x y z
N MET A 1 -5.83 -21.59 3.02
CA MET A 1 -4.48 -21.65 2.39
C MET A 1 -3.39 -21.45 3.44
N LEU A 2 -3.30 -20.29 4.11
CA LEU A 2 -2.24 -20.05 5.10
C LEU A 2 -2.25 -21.06 6.27
N LYS A 3 -3.39 -21.35 6.91
CA LYS A 3 -3.44 -22.35 8.02
C LYS A 3 -3.01 -23.76 7.58
N LYS A 4 -3.27 -24.11 6.32
CA LYS A 4 -2.86 -25.41 5.75
C LYS A 4 -1.36 -25.46 5.47
N GLU A 5 -0.80 -24.37 4.94
CA GLU A 5 0.63 -24.27 4.61
C GLU A 5 1.50 -24.16 5.86
N TYR A 6 1.06 -23.38 6.85
CA TYR A 6 1.78 -23.10 8.09
C TYR A 6 1.07 -23.74 9.27
N SER A 7 0.78 -25.04 9.21
CA SER A 7 0.03 -25.77 10.25
C SER A 7 0.70 -25.74 11.63
N LYS A 8 2.03 -25.60 11.67
CA LYS A 8 2.80 -25.46 12.91
C LYS A 8 2.75 -24.06 13.53
N ARG A 9 2.21 -23.06 12.82
CA ARG A 9 2.05 -21.70 13.35
C ARG A 9 0.62 -21.50 13.84
N ASN A 10 0.48 -21.15 15.12
CA ASN A 10 -0.82 -20.77 15.65
C ASN A 10 -1.11 -19.32 15.27
N PHE A 11 -2.14 -19.10 14.46
CA PHE A 11 -2.66 -17.77 14.19
C PHE A 11 -4.15 -17.85 13.89
N GLU A 12 -4.91 -16.92 14.46
CA GLU A 12 -6.34 -16.79 14.21
C GLU A 12 -6.65 -15.67 13.23
N ARG A 13 -7.74 -15.84 12.49
CA ARG A 13 -8.24 -14.80 11.58
C ARG A 13 -9.49 -14.22 12.18
N PHE A 14 -9.41 -12.98 12.64
CA PHE A 14 -10.56 -12.21 13.04
C PHE A 14 -11.05 -11.34 11.88
N LYS A 15 -12.36 -11.29 11.64
CA LYS A 15 -12.97 -10.44 10.60
C LYS A 15 -13.98 -9.53 11.29
N ILE A 16 -13.69 -8.23 11.26
CA ILE A 16 -14.57 -7.20 11.81
C ILE A 16 -15.15 -6.43 10.64
N GLY A 17 -16.47 -6.40 10.55
CA GLY A 17 -17.18 -5.41 9.74
C GLY A 17 -17.31 -4.14 10.56
N ILE A 18 -16.83 -3.02 10.03
CA ILE A 18 -17.05 -1.70 10.64
C ILE A 18 -18.07 -0.99 9.77
N GLU A 19 -19.28 -0.87 10.29
CA GLU A 19 -20.32 0.01 9.76
C GLU A 19 -20.74 0.90 10.94
N ILE A 20 -20.51 2.20 10.81
CA ILE A 20 -20.94 3.17 11.82
C ILE A 20 -22.34 3.62 11.41
N PRO A 21 -23.39 3.35 12.22
CA PRO A 21 -24.74 3.79 11.91
C PRO A 21 -24.79 5.30 11.71
N LYS A 22 -25.60 5.75 10.75
CA LYS A 22 -25.71 7.18 10.39
C LYS A 22 -26.24 8.04 11.54
N ASP A 23 -26.98 7.42 12.44
CA ASP A 23 -27.72 7.99 13.56
C ASP A 23 -27.08 7.69 14.91
N LEU A 24 -25.87 7.13 14.94
CA LEU A 24 -25.16 6.81 16.18
C LEU A 24 -24.98 8.04 17.09
N ILE A 25 -24.70 9.20 16.49
CA ILE A 25 -24.65 10.50 17.18
C ILE A 25 -25.62 11.43 16.46
N LYS A 26 -26.74 11.75 17.11
CA LYS A 26 -27.88 12.48 16.53
C LYS A 26 -27.53 13.83 15.89
N GLU A 27 -26.50 14.50 16.39
CA GLU A 27 -26.06 15.83 15.94
C GLU A 27 -24.80 15.78 15.04
N SER A 28 -24.30 14.59 14.72
CA SER A 28 -23.10 14.44 13.90
C SER A 28 -23.41 14.39 12.40
N ILE A 29 -22.54 15.00 11.60
CA ILE A 29 -22.55 14.82 10.14
C ILE A 29 -21.87 13.48 9.84
N HIS A 30 -22.57 12.60 9.12
CA HIS A 30 -22.03 11.30 8.75
C HIS A 30 -20.75 11.40 7.88
N GLU A 31 -19.66 10.79 8.34
CA GLU A 31 -18.36 10.72 7.65
C GLU A 31 -18.46 9.79 6.42
N ASN A 32 -18.48 10.36 5.21
CA ASN A 32 -18.56 9.60 3.95
C ASN A 32 -17.28 9.66 3.10
N THR A 33 -16.23 10.34 3.57
CA THR A 33 -14.96 10.53 2.86
C THR A 33 -14.01 9.36 3.05
N THR A 34 -14.24 8.51 4.06
CA THR A 34 -13.45 7.32 4.41
C THR A 34 -12.03 7.62 4.88
N ARG A 35 -11.73 8.91 5.16
CA ARG A 35 -10.42 9.40 5.58
C ARG A 35 -10.01 8.86 6.95
N GLY A 36 -10.96 8.64 7.86
CA GLY A 36 -10.72 8.08 9.20
C GLY A 36 -10.54 6.56 9.23
N ARG A 37 -10.71 5.87 8.09
CA ARG A 37 -10.76 4.40 8.06
C ARG A 37 -9.50 3.73 8.61
N SER A 38 -8.32 4.26 8.30
CA SER A 38 -7.06 3.71 8.83
C SER A 38 -6.96 3.87 10.34
N PHE A 39 -7.41 5.00 10.87
CA PHE A 39 -7.40 5.24 12.30
C PHE A 39 -8.28 4.21 13.02
N HIS A 40 -9.50 3.97 12.53
CA HIS A 40 -10.40 2.96 13.07
C HIS A 40 -9.82 1.54 13.02
N PHE A 41 -9.17 1.16 11.90
CA PHE A 41 -8.54 -0.17 11.81
C PHE A 41 -7.41 -0.35 12.81
N ILE A 42 -6.59 0.67 13.03
CA ILE A 42 -5.50 0.62 14.01
C ILE A 42 -6.08 0.60 15.44
N ALA A 43 -7.06 1.46 15.75
CA ALA A 43 -7.70 1.50 17.06
C ALA A 43 -8.31 0.15 17.46
N ILE A 44 -8.99 -0.52 16.53
CA ILE A 44 -9.58 -1.84 16.78
C ILE A 44 -8.49 -2.91 16.94
N ALA A 45 -7.40 -2.83 16.17
CA ALA A 45 -6.29 -3.75 16.33
C ALA A 45 -5.56 -3.55 17.66
N VAL A 46 -5.47 -2.31 18.16
CA VAL A 46 -4.99 -1.97 19.50
C VAL A 46 -5.91 -2.54 20.56
N LEU A 47 -7.24 -2.35 20.44
CA LEU A 47 -8.24 -2.94 21.35
C LEU A 47 -8.12 -4.47 21.42
N ALA A 48 -7.95 -5.13 20.26
CA ALA A 48 -7.72 -6.57 20.24
C ALA A 48 -6.38 -6.92 20.90
N GLY A 49 -5.33 -6.16 20.62
CA GLY A 49 -4.00 -6.34 21.20
C GLY A 49 -4.03 -6.31 22.73
N THR A 50 -4.65 -5.30 23.32
CA THR A 50 -4.80 -5.16 24.79
C THR A 50 -5.62 -6.27 25.40
N ALA A 51 -6.65 -6.78 24.69
CA ALA A 51 -7.46 -7.90 25.17
C ALA A 51 -6.69 -9.24 25.16
N PHE A 52 -5.76 -9.45 24.22
CA PHE A 52 -5.00 -10.70 24.12
C PHE A 52 -3.73 -10.72 24.98
N SER A 53 -3.09 -9.56 25.19
CA SER A 53 -1.85 -9.45 25.95
C SER A 53 -1.65 -8.03 26.45
N ASN A 54 -1.14 -7.90 27.68
CA ASN A 54 -0.72 -6.60 28.20
C ASN A 54 0.46 -6.00 27.42
N ASN A 55 1.26 -6.79 26.69
CA ASN A 55 2.31 -6.31 25.79
C ASN A 55 2.12 -6.90 24.39
N PHE A 56 1.99 -6.06 23.37
CA PHE A 56 1.79 -6.53 21.99
C PHE A 56 2.50 -5.69 20.93
N THR A 57 2.74 -6.30 19.77
CA THR A 57 3.23 -5.59 18.57
C THR A 57 2.22 -5.73 17.43
N LEU A 58 1.66 -4.60 17.00
CA LEU A 58 0.81 -4.51 15.82
C LEU A 58 1.66 -4.34 14.57
N LYS A 59 1.77 -5.39 13.76
CA LYS A 59 2.50 -5.35 12.48
C LYS A 59 1.59 -4.94 11.33
N ILE A 60 1.96 -3.88 10.61
CA ILE A 60 1.27 -3.41 9.41
C ILE A 60 2.21 -3.58 8.20
N PRO A 61 2.14 -4.72 7.48
CA PRO A 61 3.14 -5.09 6.47
C PRO A 61 2.93 -4.39 5.11
N GLU A 62 3.19 -3.09 5.03
CA GLU A 62 3.10 -2.31 3.78
C GLU A 62 4.49 -1.94 3.22
N ASN A 63 4.63 -2.00 1.90
CA ASN A 63 5.88 -1.65 1.22
C ASN A 63 6.17 -0.14 1.28
N GLY A 64 7.45 0.23 1.24
CA GLY A 64 7.89 1.62 1.40
C GLY A 64 7.33 2.59 0.37
N LEU A 65 7.15 2.18 -0.89
CA LEU A 65 6.60 3.05 -1.94
C LEU A 65 5.16 3.49 -1.62
N ILE A 66 4.32 2.57 -1.17
CA ILE A 66 2.93 2.86 -0.75
C ILE A 66 2.88 3.50 0.64
N ALA A 67 3.81 3.13 1.53
CA ALA A 67 3.87 3.71 2.87
C ALA A 67 4.21 5.20 2.83
N LEU A 68 5.19 5.60 2.02
CA LEU A 68 5.52 7.01 1.78
C LEU A 68 4.41 7.71 0.98
N ASN A 69 3.89 7.04 -0.06
CA ASN A 69 2.85 7.58 -0.93
C ASN A 69 3.18 8.98 -1.49
N VAL A 70 4.42 9.14 -1.99
CA VAL A 70 4.90 10.38 -2.61
C VAL A 70 3.96 10.79 -3.76
N PRO A 71 3.49 12.06 -3.81
CA PRO A 71 2.66 12.53 -4.90
C PRO A 71 3.31 12.28 -6.27
N LEU A 72 2.60 11.56 -7.13
CA LEU A 72 3.10 11.23 -8.47
C LEU A 72 2.98 12.41 -9.44
N ASP A 73 2.15 13.39 -9.13
CA ASP A 73 1.95 14.62 -9.90
C ASP A 73 1.60 15.78 -8.95
N LYS A 74 1.68 17.00 -9.48
CA LYS A 74 1.47 18.24 -8.72
C LYS A 74 0.03 18.44 -8.23
N LEU A 75 -0.94 17.68 -8.74
CA LEU A 75 -2.36 17.82 -8.39
C LEU A 75 -2.74 16.95 -7.19
N ARG A 76 -1.84 16.09 -6.71
CA ARG A 76 -2.08 15.15 -5.60
C ARG A 76 -1.44 15.61 -4.29
N LEU A 77 -1.74 16.83 -3.87
CA LEU A 77 -1.24 17.40 -2.62
C LEU A 77 -2.21 17.20 -1.45
N GLY A 78 -1.64 17.20 -0.25
CA GLY A 78 -2.38 17.17 1.01
C GLY A 78 -3.26 15.92 1.17
N SER A 79 -4.53 16.15 1.49
CA SER A 79 -5.48 15.12 1.92
C SER A 79 -5.98 14.23 0.77
N LEU A 80 -5.60 14.50 -0.49
CA LEU A 80 -5.99 13.72 -1.67
C LEU A 80 -5.28 12.36 -1.77
N SER A 81 -4.35 12.07 -0.86
CA SER A 81 -3.57 10.84 -0.79
C SER A 81 -3.64 10.22 0.62
N THR A 82 -3.95 8.92 0.70
CA THR A 82 -4.01 8.18 1.97
C THR A 82 -2.62 7.84 2.50
N ARG A 83 -2.32 8.13 3.77
CA ARG A 83 -0.99 7.95 4.40
C ARG A 83 -1.04 6.97 5.58
N THR A 84 -1.74 5.86 5.38
CA THR A 84 -2.12 4.90 6.43
C THR A 84 -0.95 4.26 7.18
N THR A 85 0.21 4.15 6.54
CA THR A 85 1.41 3.51 7.12
C THR A 85 2.66 4.37 6.96
N HIS A 86 2.47 5.68 6.80
CA HIS A 86 3.58 6.63 6.71
C HIS A 86 4.38 6.61 8.03
N PRO A 87 5.72 6.69 8.01
CA PRO A 87 6.55 6.72 9.22
C PRO A 87 6.01 7.63 10.31
N TYR A 88 5.80 8.91 9.98
CA TYR A 88 5.27 9.90 10.90
C TYR A 88 3.90 9.55 11.49
N TYR A 89 3.01 8.97 10.69
CA TYR A 89 1.69 8.57 11.18
C TYR A 89 1.79 7.42 12.20
N LEU A 90 2.68 6.46 11.96
CA LEU A 90 2.92 5.37 12.92
C LEU A 90 3.67 5.86 14.16
N HIS A 91 4.56 6.85 14.02
CA HIS A 91 5.20 7.51 15.16
C HIS A 91 4.17 8.20 16.06
N LEU A 92 3.28 9.02 15.49
CA LEU A 92 2.20 9.67 16.25
C LEU A 92 1.29 8.65 16.95
N TRP A 93 1.03 7.52 16.30
CA TRP A 93 0.29 6.42 16.90
C TRP A 93 1.02 5.83 18.12
N ASN A 94 2.33 5.57 18.01
CA ASN A 94 3.11 5.05 19.13
C ASN A 94 3.23 6.07 20.28
N GLN A 95 3.31 7.37 19.98
CA GLN A 95 3.21 8.43 20.99
C GLN A 95 1.85 8.38 21.69
N LEU A 96 0.75 8.30 20.93
CA LEU A 96 -0.59 8.19 21.50
C LEU A 96 -0.75 6.96 22.42
N LEU A 97 -0.21 5.80 22.02
CA LEU A 97 -0.24 4.62 22.87
C LEU A 97 0.55 4.82 24.18
N SER A 98 1.71 5.47 24.10
CA SER A 98 2.52 5.80 25.27
C SER A 98 1.78 6.73 26.25
N GLU A 99 1.17 7.81 25.74
CA GLU A 99 0.39 8.76 26.55
C GLU A 99 -0.83 8.10 27.21
N LEU A 100 -1.48 7.16 26.52
CA LEU A 100 -2.58 6.37 27.06
C LEU A 100 -2.14 5.22 27.97
N GLN A 101 -0.83 5.07 28.21
CA GLN A 101 -0.24 3.97 28.98
C GLN A 101 -0.63 2.58 28.44
N ILE A 102 -0.88 2.49 27.13
CA ILE A 102 -1.14 1.24 26.44
C ILE A 102 0.20 0.64 26.02
N ASN A 103 0.56 -0.49 26.60
CA ASN A 103 1.79 -1.21 26.29
C ASN A 103 1.66 -1.99 24.96
N GLY A 104 1.61 -1.23 23.87
CA GLY A 104 1.55 -1.72 22.50
C GLY A 104 2.49 -0.94 21.60
N ASN A 105 3.03 -1.60 20.57
CA ASN A 105 3.89 -0.96 19.58
C ASN A 105 3.42 -1.27 18.16
N ILE A 106 3.32 -0.24 17.33
CA ILE A 106 2.91 -0.34 15.93
C ILE A 106 4.14 -0.28 15.04
N GLN A 107 4.31 -1.30 14.20
CA GLN A 107 5.50 -1.46 13.36
C GLN A 107 5.13 -1.79 11.91
N ASN A 108 5.84 -1.19 10.96
CA ASN A 108 5.82 -1.63 9.57
C ASN A 108 7.15 -2.32 9.19
N PRO A 109 7.19 -3.65 9.09
CA PRO A 109 8.43 -4.38 8.79
C PRO A 109 8.93 -4.18 7.34
N TYR A 110 8.12 -3.62 6.44
CA TYR A 110 8.41 -3.57 5.00
C TYR A 110 8.59 -2.15 4.44
N TRP A 111 8.62 -1.13 5.29
CA TRP A 111 8.87 0.25 4.87
C TRP A 111 10.22 0.47 4.14
N LYS A 112 11.22 -0.39 4.41
CA LYS A 112 12.54 -0.39 3.76
C LYS A 112 12.60 -1.25 2.49
N LYS A 113 11.46 -1.74 2.00
CA LYS A 113 11.37 -2.65 0.85
C LYS A 113 10.40 -2.13 -0.20
N THR A 114 10.75 -2.28 -1.47
CA THR A 114 9.77 -2.19 -2.56
C THR A 114 8.84 -3.39 -2.51
N LYS A 115 7.72 -3.33 -3.24
CA LYS A 115 6.86 -4.50 -3.36
C LYS A 115 7.56 -5.63 -4.14
N GLY A 116 8.44 -5.32 -5.09
CA GLY A 116 9.26 -6.31 -5.77
C GLY A 116 10.27 -6.99 -4.85
N ASP A 117 10.95 -6.25 -3.96
CA ASP A 117 11.82 -6.82 -2.92
C ASP A 117 11.04 -7.82 -2.06
N MET A 118 9.85 -7.45 -1.61
CA MET A 118 8.98 -8.35 -0.82
C MET A 118 8.63 -9.65 -1.55
N VAL A 119 8.48 -9.60 -2.88
CA VAL A 119 8.21 -10.80 -3.70
C VAL A 119 9.48 -11.63 -3.85
N LYS A 120 10.61 -10.99 -4.14
CA LYS A 120 11.91 -11.63 -4.39
C LYS A 120 12.44 -12.33 -3.14
N GLU A 121 12.31 -11.69 -1.99
CA GLU A 121 12.81 -12.17 -0.70
C GLU A 121 11.80 -13.04 0.07
N CYS A 122 10.66 -13.36 -0.53
CA CYS A 122 9.67 -14.22 0.12
C CYS A 122 10.23 -15.63 0.31
N LEU A 123 10.50 -16.00 1.57
CA LEU A 123 11.11 -17.29 1.93
C LEU A 123 10.33 -18.50 1.39
N ASN A 124 9.00 -18.43 1.34
CA ASN A 124 8.16 -19.47 0.73
C ASN A 124 7.63 -19.01 -0.63
N ILE A 125 8.54 -18.97 -1.61
CA ILE A 125 8.25 -18.47 -2.96
C ILE A 125 7.20 -19.34 -3.68
N ASP A 126 7.16 -20.65 -3.43
CA ASP A 126 6.22 -21.55 -4.08
C ASP A 126 4.81 -21.40 -3.55
N PHE A 127 4.65 -21.16 -2.25
CA PHE A 127 3.37 -20.73 -1.70
C PHE A 127 2.97 -19.36 -2.26
N LEU A 128 3.90 -18.39 -2.33
CA LEU A 128 3.61 -17.07 -2.88
C LEU A 128 3.05 -17.19 -4.30
N LYS A 129 3.71 -17.95 -5.19
CA LYS A 129 3.26 -18.20 -6.58
C LYS A 129 1.82 -18.71 -6.67
N LYS A 130 1.36 -19.50 -5.70
CA LYS A 130 -0.02 -20.01 -5.61
C LYS A 130 -0.98 -19.01 -4.97
N ALA A 131 -0.52 -18.25 -3.97
CA ALA A 131 -1.34 -17.38 -3.15
C ALA A 131 -1.60 -16.02 -3.80
N TYR A 132 -0.60 -15.40 -4.44
CA TYR A 132 -0.75 -14.03 -4.96
C TYR A 132 -1.87 -13.94 -6.01
N VAL A 133 -2.05 -14.97 -6.84
CA VAL A 133 -3.10 -15.03 -7.88
C VAL A 133 -4.51 -14.94 -7.28
N LYS A 134 -4.68 -15.33 -6.01
CA LYS A 134 -5.94 -15.29 -5.28
C LYS A 134 -6.11 -14.03 -4.40
N SER A 135 -5.08 -13.19 -4.31
CA SER A 135 -5.13 -11.94 -3.54
C SER A 135 -5.68 -10.79 -4.39
N MET A 136 -6.27 -9.78 -3.74
CA MET A 136 -6.82 -8.60 -4.39
C MET A 136 -6.04 -7.37 -3.98
N SER A 137 -5.61 -6.56 -4.96
CA SER A 137 -4.93 -5.28 -4.72
C SER A 137 -5.69 -4.11 -5.34
N CYS A 138 -6.61 -4.37 -6.26
CA CYS A 138 -7.28 -3.33 -7.02
C CYS A 138 -8.12 -2.42 -6.10
N ALA A 139 -8.02 -1.11 -6.30
CA ALA A 139 -8.81 -0.12 -5.54
C ALA A 139 -10.32 -0.17 -5.88
N SER A 140 -10.69 -0.76 -7.02
CA SER A 140 -12.09 -0.85 -7.45
C SER A 140 -12.34 -2.19 -8.16
N PRO A 141 -12.28 -3.33 -7.44
CA PRO A 141 -12.32 -4.66 -8.05
C PRO A 141 -13.67 -4.97 -8.71
N ASN A 142 -14.73 -4.26 -8.30
CA ASN A 142 -16.08 -4.38 -8.86
C ASN A 142 -16.34 -3.41 -10.04
N LYS A 143 -15.34 -2.66 -10.52
CA LYS A 143 -15.48 -1.69 -11.61
C LYS A 143 -16.02 -2.30 -12.91
N VAL A 144 -15.84 -3.60 -13.11
CA VAL A 144 -16.31 -4.33 -14.31
C VAL A 144 -17.66 -5.02 -14.13
N ARG A 145 -18.34 -4.83 -13.00
CA ARG A 145 -19.63 -5.46 -12.71
C ARG A 145 -20.70 -5.13 -13.76
N TRP A 146 -20.72 -3.89 -14.27
CA TRP A 146 -21.64 -3.47 -15.32
C TRP A 146 -21.47 -4.24 -16.64
N LYS A 147 -20.29 -4.85 -16.87
CA LYS A 147 -20.02 -5.75 -18.00
C LYS A 147 -20.37 -7.22 -17.67
N LYS A 148 -21.09 -7.50 -16.59
CA LYS A 148 -21.39 -8.85 -16.08
C LYS A 148 -20.14 -9.71 -15.81
N LEU A 149 -18.99 -9.06 -15.58
CA LEU A 149 -17.74 -9.73 -15.26
C LEU A 149 -17.57 -9.86 -13.75
N SER A 150 -17.04 -11.01 -13.31
CA SER A 150 -16.63 -11.23 -11.92
C SER A 150 -15.55 -10.24 -11.46
N SER A 151 -15.53 -9.99 -10.15
CA SER A 151 -14.55 -9.12 -9.48
C SER A 151 -13.12 -9.51 -9.87
N ARG A 152 -12.34 -8.53 -10.34
CA ARG A 152 -10.98 -8.76 -10.88
C ARG A 152 -10.16 -7.47 -10.86
N HIS A 153 -8.86 -7.59 -11.03
CA HIS A 153 -7.99 -6.41 -11.10
C HIS A 153 -8.26 -5.62 -12.38
N CYS A 154 -8.43 -4.30 -12.28
CA CYS A 154 -8.63 -3.47 -13.49
C CYS A 154 -7.38 -3.41 -14.38
N GLY A 155 -6.19 -3.50 -13.78
CA GLY A 155 -4.91 -3.53 -14.47
C GLY A 155 -4.19 -2.19 -14.58
N TYR A 156 -4.88 -1.05 -14.39
CA TYR A 156 -4.31 0.28 -14.63
C TYR A 156 -4.43 1.25 -13.44
N CYS A 157 -5.11 0.88 -12.34
CA CYS A 157 -5.08 1.70 -11.13
C CYS A 157 -3.73 1.59 -10.41
N LEU A 158 -3.40 2.56 -9.56
CA LEU A 158 -2.14 2.64 -8.80
C LEU A 158 -1.70 1.29 -8.20
N PRO A 159 -2.53 0.58 -7.39
CA PRO A 159 -2.10 -0.69 -6.82
C PRO A 159 -2.03 -1.85 -7.84
N CYS A 160 -2.73 -1.76 -8.98
CA CYS A 160 -2.56 -2.74 -10.05
C CYS A 160 -1.24 -2.57 -10.80
N ILE A 161 -0.82 -1.33 -11.05
CA ILE A 161 0.45 -1.01 -11.71
C ILE A 161 1.61 -1.48 -10.81
N ILE A 162 1.59 -1.10 -9.53
CA ILE A 162 2.61 -1.53 -8.55
C ILE A 162 2.66 -3.06 -8.44
N ARG A 163 1.50 -3.73 -8.42
CA ARG A 163 1.45 -5.19 -8.43
C ARG A 163 2.09 -5.80 -9.67
N LYS A 164 1.81 -5.28 -10.87
CA LYS A 164 2.41 -5.78 -12.13
C LYS A 164 3.93 -5.62 -12.10
N ALA A 165 4.40 -4.44 -11.68
CA ALA A 165 5.81 -4.12 -11.53
C ALA A 165 6.49 -5.06 -10.52
N SER A 166 5.87 -5.27 -9.35
CA SER A 166 6.42 -6.11 -8.29
C SER A 166 6.51 -7.58 -8.67
N ILE A 167 5.51 -8.12 -9.37
CA ILE A 167 5.54 -9.51 -9.84
C ILE A 167 6.56 -9.70 -10.96
N ASN A 168 6.68 -8.73 -11.88
CA ASN A 168 7.74 -8.75 -12.90
C ASN A 168 9.14 -8.69 -12.27
N SER A 169 9.34 -7.80 -11.28
CA SER A 169 10.61 -7.64 -10.56
C SER A 169 10.97 -8.90 -9.77
N GLY A 170 10.05 -9.43 -8.96
CA GLY A 170 10.36 -10.51 -8.04
C GLY A 170 10.25 -11.93 -8.61
N LEU A 171 9.37 -12.19 -9.59
CA LEU A 171 9.23 -13.53 -10.19
C LEU A 171 9.90 -13.62 -11.57
N GLY A 172 10.03 -12.49 -12.26
CA GLY A 172 10.51 -12.37 -13.64
C GLY A 172 9.41 -11.92 -14.61
N LYS A 173 9.82 -11.24 -15.68
CA LYS A 173 8.92 -10.68 -16.71
C LYS A 173 8.04 -11.77 -17.32
N GLY A 174 6.75 -11.47 -17.49
CA GLY A 174 5.80 -12.37 -18.15
C GLY A 174 5.23 -13.50 -17.29
N LYS A 175 5.68 -13.64 -16.04
CA LYS A 175 5.21 -14.69 -15.11
C LYS A 175 3.98 -14.31 -14.28
N ASP A 176 3.45 -13.11 -14.46
CA ASP A 176 2.25 -12.65 -13.76
C ASP A 176 0.99 -13.36 -14.29
N LYS A 177 0.43 -14.24 -13.44
CA LYS A 177 -0.79 -15.03 -13.68
C LYS A 177 -2.06 -14.33 -13.17
N THR A 178 -1.97 -13.09 -12.70
CA THR A 178 -3.14 -12.32 -12.23
C THR A 178 -4.11 -12.06 -13.38
N LYS A 179 -5.41 -12.23 -13.12
CA LYS A 179 -6.47 -11.91 -14.08
C LYS A 179 -6.74 -10.41 -14.08
N TYR A 180 -6.20 -9.70 -15.06
CA TYR A 180 -6.47 -8.28 -15.29
C TYR A 180 -7.54 -8.06 -16.35
N TRP A 181 -8.37 -7.04 -16.17
CA TRP A 181 -9.28 -6.58 -17.23
C TRP A 181 -8.51 -5.92 -18.38
N LYS A 182 -7.66 -4.93 -18.09
CA LYS A 182 -6.72 -4.35 -19.05
C LYS A 182 -5.30 -4.82 -18.71
N LYS A 183 -4.78 -5.79 -19.45
CA LYS A 183 -3.47 -6.40 -19.15
C LYS A 183 -2.29 -5.56 -19.64
N ASP A 184 -2.40 -5.04 -20.85
CA ASP A 184 -1.33 -4.34 -21.57
C ASP A 184 -1.43 -2.82 -21.35
N LEU A 185 -0.48 -2.27 -20.60
CA LEU A 185 -0.42 -0.84 -20.32
C LEU A 185 0.03 -0.03 -21.53
N LYS A 186 0.88 -0.59 -22.40
CA LYS A 186 1.39 0.09 -23.60
C LYS A 186 0.27 0.32 -24.59
N LYS A 187 -0.59 -0.69 -24.78
CA LYS A 187 -1.81 -0.56 -25.60
C LYS A 187 -2.78 0.49 -25.05
N LEU A 188 -2.90 0.63 -23.74
CA LEU A 188 -3.73 1.69 -23.14
C LEU A 188 -3.16 3.09 -23.43
N ILE A 189 -1.84 3.24 -23.31
CA ILE A 189 -1.15 4.50 -23.60
C ILE A 189 -1.36 4.90 -25.06
N SER A 190 -1.22 3.97 -26.02
CA SER A 190 -1.38 4.25 -27.45
C SER A 190 -2.82 4.54 -27.85
N ALA A 191 -3.81 3.99 -27.12
CA ALA A 191 -5.22 4.20 -27.40
C ALA A 191 -5.80 5.53 -26.88
N ASN A 192 -4.99 6.36 -26.18
CA ASN A 192 -5.41 7.64 -25.60
C ASN A 192 -6.69 7.60 -24.76
N GLU A 193 -7.01 6.47 -24.12
CA GLU A 193 -8.12 6.37 -23.16
C GLU A 193 -7.76 7.18 -21.88
N THR A 194 -8.22 8.43 -21.79
CA THR A 194 -7.81 9.40 -20.75
C THR A 194 -8.07 8.92 -19.32
N THR A 195 -9.25 8.36 -19.06
CA THR A 195 -9.65 7.90 -17.70
C THR A 195 -8.88 6.66 -17.23
N THR A 196 -8.41 5.81 -18.15
CA THR A 196 -7.64 4.60 -17.81
C THR A 196 -6.15 4.88 -17.75
N THR A 197 -5.67 5.92 -18.43
CA THR A 197 -4.25 6.29 -18.51
C THR A 197 -3.80 7.30 -17.48
N GLN A 198 -4.70 8.01 -16.77
CA GLN A 198 -4.31 9.03 -15.78
C GLN A 198 -3.24 8.54 -14.80
N GLN A 199 -3.43 7.38 -14.15
CA GLN A 199 -2.45 6.84 -13.20
C GLN A 199 -1.13 6.47 -13.88
N ILE A 200 -1.18 5.98 -15.12
CA ILE A 200 -0.01 5.63 -15.91
C ILE A 200 0.80 6.89 -16.22
N ARG A 201 0.13 7.97 -16.63
CA ARG A 201 0.76 9.27 -16.92
C ARG A 201 1.38 9.89 -15.66
N SER A 202 0.72 9.81 -14.51
CA SER A 202 1.30 10.26 -13.24
C SER A 202 2.59 9.49 -12.91
N PHE A 203 2.62 8.17 -13.11
CA PHE A 203 3.87 7.39 -12.95
C PHE A 203 4.94 7.82 -13.95
N GLN A 204 4.61 7.98 -15.23
CA GLN A 204 5.56 8.43 -16.25
C GLN A 204 6.18 9.80 -15.88
N TYR A 205 5.35 10.72 -15.35
CA TYR A 205 5.81 12.02 -14.88
C TYR A 205 6.78 11.90 -13.69
N ALA A 206 6.40 11.16 -12.64
CA ALA A 206 7.26 10.93 -11.48
C ALA A 206 8.58 10.24 -11.86
N ILE A 207 8.52 9.22 -12.72
CA ILE A 207 9.70 8.50 -13.23
C ILE A 207 10.61 9.45 -14.01
N LYS A 208 10.06 10.29 -14.89
CA LYS A 208 10.83 11.28 -15.65
C LYS A 208 11.58 12.25 -14.73
N ILE A 209 10.89 12.81 -13.74
CA ILE A 209 11.50 13.72 -12.74
C ILE A 209 12.69 13.08 -12.04
N ILE A 210 12.53 11.83 -11.58
CA ILE A 210 13.58 11.12 -10.85
C ILE A 210 14.72 10.67 -11.75
N LYS A 211 14.45 10.29 -13.00
CA LYS A 211 15.50 9.96 -13.98
C LYS A 211 16.34 11.20 -14.35
N GLU A 212 15.72 12.36 -14.53
CA GLU A 212 16.41 13.61 -14.86
C GLU A 212 17.26 14.13 -13.69
N ASN A 213 16.78 13.98 -12.45
CA ASN A 213 17.53 14.37 -11.27
C ASN A 213 17.19 13.46 -10.08
N PRO A 214 17.98 12.39 -9.84
CA PRO A 214 17.73 11.45 -8.76
C PRO A 214 17.78 12.07 -7.36
N LYS A 215 18.52 13.18 -7.18
CA LYS A 215 18.60 13.90 -5.90
C LYS A 215 17.26 14.52 -5.50
N LYS A 216 16.33 14.72 -6.45
CA LYS A 216 14.97 15.19 -6.13
C LYS A 216 14.24 14.25 -5.18
N ALA A 217 14.56 12.95 -5.18
CA ALA A 217 13.99 11.99 -4.25
C ALA A 217 14.15 12.43 -2.79
N ASN A 218 15.31 12.99 -2.41
CA ASN A 218 15.62 13.44 -1.06
C ASN A 218 14.58 14.45 -0.54
N TYR A 219 14.07 15.32 -1.41
CA TYR A 219 13.11 16.35 -1.02
C TYR A 219 11.67 15.89 -1.22
N LEU A 220 11.40 15.11 -2.27
CA LEU A 220 10.05 14.67 -2.61
C LEU A 220 9.45 13.73 -1.55
N ILE A 221 10.26 12.92 -0.88
CA ILE A 221 9.76 12.03 0.18
C ILE A 221 9.22 12.77 1.42
N HIS A 222 9.47 14.07 1.55
CA HIS A 222 8.90 14.92 2.61
C HIS A 222 7.54 15.54 2.23
N LEU A 223 7.14 15.50 0.95
CA LEU A 223 5.83 16.03 0.54
C LEU A 223 4.63 15.33 1.21
N PRO A 224 4.67 14.00 1.47
CA PRO A 224 3.67 13.31 2.25
C PRO A 224 3.67 13.63 3.75
N GLY A 225 4.68 14.28 4.30
CA GLY A 225 4.73 14.56 5.73
C GLY A 225 6.15 14.67 6.25
N PRO A 226 6.30 15.18 7.49
CA PRO A 226 7.60 15.22 8.14
C PRO A 226 8.15 13.80 8.33
N LEU A 227 9.46 13.70 8.42
CA LEU A 227 10.22 12.47 8.69
C LEU A 227 11.28 12.74 9.77
N SER A 228 11.00 13.68 10.66
CA SER A 228 11.92 14.19 11.69
C SER A 228 12.29 13.16 12.74
N GLU A 229 11.46 12.12 12.89
CA GLU A 229 11.65 11.00 13.81
C GLU A 229 12.64 9.95 13.31
N LEU A 230 13.10 10.06 12.06
CA LEU A 230 13.98 9.06 11.44
C LEU A 230 15.45 9.46 11.54
N GLU A 231 16.29 8.47 11.79
CA GLU A 231 17.74 8.64 11.73
C GLU A 231 18.23 8.80 10.27
N GLU A 232 19.42 9.37 10.08
CA GLU A 232 20.00 9.63 8.75
C GLU A 232 20.08 8.36 7.88
N GLY A 233 20.43 7.22 8.48
CA GLY A 233 20.48 5.93 7.79
C GLY A 233 19.10 5.47 7.29
N GLU A 234 18.04 5.75 8.04
CA GLU A 234 16.67 5.39 7.67
C GLU A 234 16.12 6.29 6.56
N PHE A 235 16.45 7.57 6.60
CA PHE A 235 16.14 8.52 5.53
C PHE A 235 16.71 8.07 4.17
N LYS A 236 17.98 7.64 4.17
CA LYS A 236 18.63 7.13 2.95
C LYS A 236 17.93 5.89 2.42
N LEU A 237 17.52 4.98 3.30
CA LEU A 237 16.79 3.76 2.92
C LEU A 237 15.41 4.07 2.31
N LEU A 238 14.66 5.02 2.89
CA LEU A 238 13.36 5.40 2.36
C LEU A 238 13.46 6.11 1.01
N THR A 239 14.45 6.99 0.86
CA THR A 239 14.78 7.64 -0.42
C THR A 239 15.09 6.59 -1.49
N ASP A 240 15.92 5.61 -1.14
CA ASP A 240 16.33 4.53 -2.03
C ASP A 240 15.14 3.63 -2.43
N VAL A 241 14.27 3.26 -1.48
CA VAL A 241 13.05 2.49 -1.77
C VAL A 241 12.10 3.27 -2.68
N TYR A 242 11.96 4.58 -2.50
CA TYR A 242 11.15 5.40 -3.39
C TYR A 242 11.68 5.37 -4.82
N ARG A 243 12.99 5.53 -5.00
CA ARG A 243 13.64 5.47 -6.32
C ARG A 243 13.49 4.09 -6.96
N ARG A 244 13.88 3.02 -6.26
CA ARG A 244 13.79 1.64 -6.76
C ARG A 244 12.35 1.24 -7.06
N GLY A 245 11.39 1.69 -6.25
CA GLY A 245 9.97 1.47 -6.48
C GLY A 245 9.49 2.09 -7.79
N LEU A 246 9.96 3.29 -8.14
CA LEU A 246 9.68 3.90 -9.45
C LEU A 246 10.41 3.20 -10.59
N GLU A 247 11.63 2.71 -10.37
CA GLU A 247 12.39 1.94 -11.35
C GLU A 247 11.69 0.62 -11.71
N GLU A 248 11.14 -0.11 -10.73
CA GLU A 248 10.32 -1.32 -10.97
C GLU A 248 9.15 -1.04 -11.91
N ILE A 249 8.52 0.12 -11.74
CA ILE A 249 7.38 0.55 -12.56
C ILE A 249 7.86 1.03 -13.93
N ALA A 250 9.02 1.69 -14.01
CA ALA A 250 9.62 2.12 -15.26
C ALA A 250 9.95 0.95 -16.20
N LEU A 251 10.26 -0.23 -15.67
CA LEU A 251 10.49 -1.44 -16.48
C LEU A 251 9.19 -2.00 -17.10
N LEU A 252 8.03 -1.58 -16.60
CA LEU A 252 6.71 -1.99 -17.08
C LEU A 252 6.14 -1.07 -18.18
N LEU A 253 6.48 0.22 -18.14
CA LEU A 253 5.94 1.29 -18.99
C LEU A 253 6.85 1.56 -20.19
#